data_AF-A0A556N6R9-F1
#
_entry.id   AF-A0A556N6R9-F1
#
_cell.length_a   1.000
_cell.length_b   1.000
_cell.length_c   1.000
_cell.angle_alpha   90.00
_cell.angle_beta   90.00
_cell.angle_gamma   90.00
#
_symmetry.space_group_name_H-M   'P 1'
#
loop_
_entity.id
_entity.type
_entity.pdbx_description
1 polymer ?
#
loop_
_entity_poly.entity_id
_entity_poly.type
_entity_poly.pdbx_seq_one_letter_code
_entity_poly.pdbx_strand_id
1 'polypeptide(L)'
;MSYSIQVFLKNNSFSEEYAQEKHEGKDSPENIRYEWEDEFRLTDDSDVLEIVRDHPFILTGEIGDGKAFHYEIRDVIQFIFHGENGATPIVFSEKCLDEYIIDHDHQKLKVYLNDDEVVENPIPGVYIVLSAFPKELRN
;
A
#
# COMPACT_ATOMS: atom_id res chain seq x y z
N MET A 1 -20.02 -7.61 -5.49
CA MET A 1 -19.68 -6.30 -4.89
C MET A 1 -18.17 -6.14 -4.97
N SER A 2 -17.65 -4.93 -5.17
CA SER A 2 -16.20 -4.71 -5.35
C SER A 2 -15.50 -4.35 -4.05
N TYR A 3 -14.32 -4.96 -3.83
CA TYR A 3 -13.47 -4.70 -2.67
C TYR A 3 -12.90 -3.28 -2.72
N SER A 4 -12.95 -2.56 -1.60
CA SER A 4 -12.39 -1.21 -1.44
C SER A 4 -11.07 -1.27 -0.69
N ILE A 5 -10.05 -0.61 -1.23
CA ILE A 5 -8.72 -0.52 -0.64
C ILE A 5 -8.47 0.94 -0.26
N GLN A 6 -8.03 1.16 0.98
CA GLN A 6 -7.58 2.46 1.49
C GLN A 6 -6.18 2.30 2.06
N VAL A 7 -5.27 3.17 1.64
CA VAL A 7 -3.88 3.20 2.10
C VAL A 7 -3.59 4.56 2.72
N PHE A 8 -3.01 4.57 3.91
CA PHE A 8 -2.69 5.78 4.67
C PHE A 8 -1.20 5.78 5.02
N LEU A 9 -0.45 6.83 4.69
CA LEU A 9 0.89 7.03 5.27
C LEU A 9 0.76 7.83 6.57
N LYS A 10 1.10 7.21 7.70
CA LYS A 10 1.09 7.86 9.02
C LYS A 10 2.13 8.96 9.05
N ASN A 11 1.75 10.11 9.60
CA ASN A 11 2.67 11.20 9.88
C ASN A 11 3.27 10.99 11.28
N ASN A 12 4.55 10.64 11.37
CA ASN A 12 5.22 10.43 12.65
C ASN A 12 5.38 11.71 13.49
N SER A 13 5.15 12.89 12.88
CA SER A 13 5.13 14.17 13.60
C SER A 13 3.76 14.50 14.20
N PHE A 14 2.73 13.65 14.01
CA PHE A 14 1.41 13.87 14.60
C PHE A 14 1.47 13.83 16.13
N SER A 15 1.00 14.90 16.78
CA SER A 15 0.90 15.00 18.23
C SER A 15 -0.54 14.82 18.68
N GLU A 16 -0.84 13.69 19.31
CA GLU A 16 -2.16 13.42 19.88
C GLU A 16 -2.50 14.41 21.01
N GLU A 17 -1.51 14.80 21.82
CA GLU A 17 -1.67 15.80 22.88
C GLU A 17 -2.08 17.16 22.32
N TYR A 18 -1.40 17.64 21.27
CA TYR A 18 -1.75 18.89 20.61
C TYR A 18 -3.16 18.84 20.00
N ALA A 19 -3.50 17.73 19.33
CA ALA A 19 -4.83 17.52 18.78
C ALA A 19 -5.90 17.60 19.89
N GLN A 20 -5.67 16.95 21.02
CA GLN A 20 -6.61 16.92 22.13
C GLN A 20 -6.78 18.29 22.78
N GLU A 21 -5.70 19.01 23.05
CA GLU A 21 -5.74 20.32 23.72
C GLU A 21 -6.31 21.44 22.84
N LYS A 22 -6.00 21.43 21.54
CA LYS A 22 -6.30 22.55 20.64
C LYS A 22 -7.47 22.30 19.70
N HIS A 23 -7.77 21.04 19.41
CA HIS A 23 -8.69 20.64 18.35
C HIS A 23 -9.62 19.48 18.74
N GLU A 24 -9.80 19.20 20.04
CA GLU A 24 -10.69 18.14 20.55
C GLU A 24 -10.38 16.74 19.97
N GLY A 25 -9.10 16.47 19.74
CA GLY A 25 -8.60 15.20 19.18
C GLY A 25 -8.70 15.10 17.65
N LYS A 26 -9.13 16.18 16.99
CA LYS A 26 -9.24 16.25 15.53
C LYS A 26 -7.95 16.78 14.89
N ASP A 27 -7.74 16.34 13.67
CA ASP A 27 -6.68 16.83 12.79
C ASP A 27 -6.84 18.33 12.54
N SER A 28 -5.70 19.00 12.36
CA SER A 28 -5.64 20.40 11.96
C SER A 28 -4.56 20.61 10.91
N PRO A 29 -4.54 21.75 10.19
CA PRO A 29 -3.52 22.01 9.18
C PRO A 29 -2.08 21.96 9.72
N GLU A 30 -1.90 22.21 11.02
CA GLU A 30 -0.61 22.19 11.71
C GLU A 30 -0.28 20.83 12.33
N ASN A 31 -1.24 19.89 12.35
CA ASN A 31 -1.13 18.58 12.99
C ASN A 31 -2.01 17.55 12.27
N ILE A 32 -1.61 17.20 11.05
CA ILE A 32 -2.29 16.21 10.20
C ILE A 32 -1.83 14.80 10.57
N ARG A 33 -2.76 13.84 10.67
CA ARG A 33 -2.45 12.46 11.08
C ARG A 33 -1.81 11.62 9.98
N TYR A 34 -2.14 11.90 8.73
CA TYR A 34 -1.63 11.17 7.57
C TYR A 34 -0.95 12.14 6.60
N GLU A 35 0.23 11.79 6.11
CA GLU A 35 0.95 12.60 5.12
C GLU A 35 0.25 12.55 3.75
N TRP A 36 -0.26 11.37 3.38
CA TRP A 36 -1.11 11.17 2.21
C TRP A 36 -2.05 9.99 2.40
N GLU A 37 -3.09 9.97 1.57
CA GLU A 37 -4.12 8.93 1.51
C GLU A 37 -4.31 8.50 0.06
N ASP A 38 -4.52 7.20 -0.16
CA ASP A 38 -4.88 6.63 -1.46
C ASP A 38 -6.11 5.74 -1.31
N GLU A 39 -7.06 5.83 -2.23
CA GLU A 39 -8.29 5.05 -2.23
C GLU A 39 -8.64 4.57 -3.63
N PHE A 40 -8.85 3.26 -3.75
CA PHE A 40 -9.27 2.64 -4.99
C PHE A 40 -10.16 1.41 -4.74
N ARG A 41 -10.76 0.89 -5.81
CA ARG A 41 -11.61 -0.31 -5.76
C ARG A 41 -11.20 -1.28 -6.84
N LEU A 42 -11.32 -2.56 -6.54
CA LEU A 42 -11.18 -3.60 -7.56
C LEU A 42 -12.34 -3.50 -8.55
N THR A 43 -12.06 -3.75 -9.82
CA THR A 43 -13.09 -3.74 -10.88
C THR A 43 -13.93 -5.00 -10.89
N ASP A 44 -13.37 -6.09 -10.36
CA ASP A 44 -13.94 -7.43 -10.41
C ASP A 44 -14.64 -7.80 -9.09
N ASP A 45 -15.62 -8.70 -9.17
CA ASP A 45 -16.20 -9.37 -8.00
C ASP A 45 -15.15 -10.34 -7.45
N SER A 46 -14.30 -9.83 -6.57
CA SER A 46 -13.30 -10.63 -5.87
C SER A 46 -13.89 -11.04 -4.52
N ASP A 47 -14.08 -12.35 -4.32
CA ASP A 47 -14.73 -12.90 -3.13
C ASP A 47 -13.74 -13.42 -2.09
N VAL A 48 -12.50 -13.75 -2.51
CA VAL A 48 -11.51 -14.39 -1.65
C VAL A 48 -10.26 -13.55 -1.57
N LEU A 49 -9.91 -13.17 -0.34
CA LEU A 49 -8.65 -12.52 0.01
C LEU A 49 -7.70 -13.57 0.61
N GLU A 50 -6.57 -13.77 -0.07
CA GLU A 50 -5.43 -14.53 0.44
C GLU A 50 -4.31 -13.56 0.85
N ILE A 51 -3.68 -13.81 1.99
CA ILE A 51 -2.55 -13.02 2.46
C ILE A 51 -1.29 -13.88 2.34
N VAL A 52 -0.36 -13.46 1.49
CA VAL A 52 0.91 -14.16 1.26
C VAL A 52 2.05 -13.32 1.81
N ARG A 53 2.90 -13.96 2.61
CA ARG A 53 4.18 -13.42 3.10
C ARG A 53 5.31 -14.33 2.63
N ASP A 54 6.55 -13.85 2.72
CA ASP A 54 7.76 -14.60 2.38
C ASP A 54 7.83 -15.12 0.92
N HIS A 55 7.02 -14.52 0.04
CA HIS A 55 7.02 -14.81 -1.40
C HIS A 55 7.42 -13.55 -2.17
N PRO A 56 8.44 -13.63 -3.06
CA PRO A 56 8.85 -12.46 -3.83
C PRO A 56 7.72 -11.99 -4.75
N PHE A 57 7.57 -10.68 -4.87
CA PHE A 57 6.74 -10.07 -5.91
C PHE A 57 7.59 -9.83 -7.15
N ILE A 58 7.02 -10.10 -8.32
CA ILE A 58 7.68 -9.88 -9.60
C ILE A 58 7.19 -8.57 -10.21
N LEU A 59 8.06 -7.57 -10.21
CA LEU A 59 7.81 -6.32 -10.92
C LEU A 59 8.28 -6.46 -12.37
N THR A 60 7.34 -6.40 -13.31
CA THR A 60 7.60 -6.54 -14.75
C THR A 60 7.00 -5.36 -15.51
N GLY A 61 7.64 -5.00 -16.62
CA GLY A 61 7.17 -3.91 -17.50
C GLY A 61 8.12 -3.68 -18.65
N GLU A 62 7.98 -2.54 -19.33
CA GLU A 62 8.85 -2.12 -20.43
C GLU A 62 9.43 -0.75 -20.14
N ILE A 63 10.73 -0.56 -20.37
CA ILE A 63 11.37 0.77 -20.39
C ILE A 63 11.31 1.36 -21.80
N GLY A 64 11.40 2.68 -21.94
CA GLY A 64 11.08 3.47 -23.14
C GLY A 64 11.66 3.03 -24.50
N ASP A 65 12.72 2.21 -24.53
CA ASP A 65 13.24 1.56 -25.75
C ASP A 65 12.51 0.24 -26.12
N GLY A 66 11.41 -0.09 -25.46
CA GLY A 66 10.71 -1.38 -25.61
C GLY A 66 11.45 -2.55 -24.97
N LYS A 67 12.43 -2.28 -24.11
CA LYS A 67 13.17 -3.33 -23.39
C LYS A 67 12.32 -3.77 -22.19
N ALA A 68 11.87 -5.01 -22.23
CA ALA A 68 11.21 -5.62 -21.08
C ALA A 68 12.17 -5.72 -19.88
N PHE A 69 11.65 -5.51 -18.68
CA PHE A 69 12.35 -5.73 -17.43
C PHE A 69 11.55 -6.67 -16.53
N HIS A 70 12.27 -7.34 -15.63
CA HIS A 70 11.72 -8.26 -14.66
C HIS A 70 12.61 -8.24 -13.42
N TYR A 71 12.07 -7.77 -12.30
CA TYR A 71 12.81 -7.68 -11.03
C TYR A 71 12.03 -8.35 -9.91
N GLU A 72 12.72 -9.15 -9.11
CA GLU A 72 12.18 -9.71 -7.87
C GLU A 72 12.28 -8.67 -6.76
N ILE A 73 11.15 -8.38 -6.12
CA ILE A 73 11.06 -7.61 -4.89
C ILE A 73 10.80 -8.58 -3.74
N ARG A 74 11.72 -8.64 -2.79
CA ARG A 74 11.63 -9.49 -1.60
C ARG A 74 11.12 -8.69 -0.41
N ASP A 75 10.83 -9.39 0.69
CA ASP A 75 10.36 -8.80 1.95
C ASP A 75 9.08 -7.98 1.74
N VAL A 76 8.10 -8.61 1.08
CA VAL A 76 6.79 -8.05 0.78
C VAL A 76 5.68 -8.91 1.36
N ILE A 77 4.57 -8.25 1.70
CA ILE A 77 3.27 -8.87 1.90
C ILE A 77 2.43 -8.66 0.65
N GLN A 78 1.63 -9.65 0.28
CA GLN A 78 0.72 -9.60 -0.85
C GLN A 78 -0.69 -9.94 -0.38
N PHE A 79 -1.64 -9.04 -0.65
CA PHE A 79 -3.07 -9.24 -0.51
C PHE A 79 -3.61 -9.65 -1.88
N ILE A 80 -3.81 -10.94 -2.07
CA ILE A 80 -4.21 -11.52 -3.35
C ILE A 80 -5.72 -11.67 -3.35
N PHE A 81 -6.37 -10.91 -4.23
CA PHE A 81 -7.81 -10.95 -4.44
C PHE A 81 -8.12 -11.87 -5.60
N HIS A 82 -8.80 -12.97 -5.33
CA HIS A 82 -9.21 -13.93 -6.35
C HIS A 82 -10.62 -13.62 -6.83
N GLY A 83 -10.76 -13.34 -8.13
CA GLY A 83 -12.04 -13.14 -8.81
C GLY A 83 -12.18 -14.05 -10.03
N GLU A 84 -13.29 -13.91 -10.77
CA GLU A 84 -13.57 -14.76 -11.94
C GLU A 84 -12.52 -14.61 -13.06
N ASN A 85 -11.93 -13.43 -13.20
CA ASN A 85 -10.98 -13.09 -14.27
C ASN A 85 -9.50 -13.32 -13.89
N GLY A 86 -9.23 -13.81 -12.68
CA GLY A 86 -7.87 -14.08 -12.20
C GLY A 86 -7.62 -13.55 -10.78
N ALA A 87 -6.34 -13.46 -10.44
CA ALA A 87 -5.87 -12.98 -9.15
C ALA A 87 -5.22 -11.60 -9.28
N THR A 88 -5.65 -10.66 -8.43
CA THR A 88 -5.12 -9.30 -8.37
C THR A 88 -4.32 -9.12 -7.08
N PRO A 89 -2.98 -9.06 -7.14
CA PRO A 89 -2.16 -8.82 -5.95
C PRO A 89 -2.07 -7.32 -5.65
N ILE A 90 -2.35 -6.96 -4.40
CA ILE A 90 -1.97 -5.66 -3.82
C ILE A 90 -0.78 -5.90 -2.90
N VAL A 91 0.32 -5.19 -3.12
CA VAL A 91 1.64 -5.53 -2.58
C VAL A 91 2.15 -4.39 -1.72
N PHE A 92 2.70 -4.73 -0.56
CA PHE A 92 3.35 -3.77 0.32
C PHE A 92 4.72 -4.30 0.75
N SER A 93 5.75 -3.45 0.80
CA SER A 93 6.99 -3.80 1.50
C SER A 93 6.70 -4.00 2.99
N GLU A 94 7.21 -5.08 3.56
CA GLU A 94 7.05 -5.39 5.00
C GLU A 94 7.60 -4.26 5.88
N LYS A 95 8.60 -3.54 5.39
CA LYS A 95 9.25 -2.45 6.14
C LYS A 95 8.38 -1.21 6.32
N CYS A 96 7.55 -0.86 5.33
CA CYS A 96 6.63 0.28 5.47
C CYS A 96 5.28 -0.13 6.03
N LEU A 97 4.94 -1.42 6.08
CA LEU A 97 3.68 -1.90 6.63
C LEU A 97 3.68 -1.74 8.16
N ASP A 98 2.78 -0.90 8.68
CA ASP A 98 2.59 -0.74 10.12
C ASP A 98 1.37 -1.54 10.62
N GLU A 99 0.22 -1.36 9.97
CA GLU A 99 -1.02 -2.04 10.36
C GLU A 99 -1.91 -2.29 9.13
N TYR A 100 -2.74 -3.33 9.18
CA TYR A 100 -3.84 -3.48 8.23
C TYR A 100 -5.11 -4.00 8.92
N ILE A 101 -6.26 -3.60 8.39
CA ILE A 101 -7.58 -3.99 8.87
C ILE A 101 -8.38 -4.54 7.69
N ILE A 102 -8.90 -5.75 7.84
CA ILE A 102 -9.76 -6.40 6.87
C ILE A 102 -11.18 -6.42 7.44
N ASP A 103 -12.10 -5.78 6.73
CA ASP A 103 -13.53 -5.77 7.02
C ASP A 103 -14.23 -6.59 5.94
N HIS A 104 -14.52 -7.86 6.25
CA HIS A 104 -15.16 -8.77 5.30
C HIS A 104 -16.63 -8.42 5.05
N ASP A 105 -17.35 -7.91 6.04
CA ASP A 105 -18.75 -7.50 5.92
C ASP A 105 -18.92 -6.34 4.93
N HIS A 106 -17.97 -5.40 4.92
CA HIS A 106 -17.97 -4.26 4.01
C HIS A 106 -17.00 -4.39 2.83
N GLN A 107 -16.38 -5.56 2.65
CA GLN A 107 -15.36 -5.84 1.63
C GLN A 107 -14.30 -4.73 1.54
N LYS A 108 -13.65 -4.44 2.67
CA LYS A 108 -12.71 -3.33 2.78
C LYS A 108 -11.38 -3.77 3.35
N LEU A 109 -10.30 -3.32 2.71
CA LEU A 109 -8.94 -3.42 3.20
C LEU A 109 -8.45 -2.01 3.53
N LYS A 110 -8.06 -1.77 4.77
CA LYS A 110 -7.33 -0.57 5.17
C LYS A 110 -5.90 -0.95 5.47
N VAL A 111 -4.95 -0.19 4.96
CA VAL A 111 -3.53 -0.40 5.20
C VAL A 111 -2.93 0.91 5.69
N TYR A 112 -2.18 0.83 6.79
CA TYR A 112 -1.46 1.94 7.37
C TYR A 112 0.03 1.70 7.22
N LEU A 113 0.70 2.69 6.67
CA LEU A 113 2.14 2.68 6.43
C LEU A 113 2.84 3.60 7.41
N ASN A 114 4.07 3.26 7.79
CA ASN A 114 4.99 4.14 8.50
C ASN A 114 5.83 4.96 7.52
N ASP A 115 6.37 6.10 7.98
CA ASP A 115 7.21 7.01 7.20
C ASP A 115 8.73 6.79 7.41
N ASP A 116 9.14 5.66 8.01
CA ASP A 116 10.55 5.36 8.32
C ASP A 116 11.45 5.39 7.08
N GLU A 117 10.88 5.05 5.92
CA GLU A 117 11.50 5.19 4.61
C GLU A 117 10.51 5.75 3.59
N VAL A 118 11.05 6.40 2.55
CA VAL A 118 10.27 6.85 1.40
C VAL A 118 9.57 5.65 0.75
N VAL A 119 8.24 5.72 0.65
CA VAL A 119 7.41 4.72 -0.02
C VAL A 119 7.14 5.17 -1.45
N GLU A 120 7.42 4.29 -2.41
CA GLU A 120 7.15 4.49 -3.83
C GLU A 120 5.95 3.63 -4.27
N ASN A 121 5.14 4.18 -5.19
CA ASN A 121 4.02 3.47 -5.80
C ASN A 121 4.26 3.31 -7.32
N PRO A 122 5.09 2.36 -7.76
CA PRO A 122 5.50 2.24 -9.16
C PRO A 122 4.37 1.81 -10.11
N ILE A 123 3.42 1.04 -9.60
CA ILE A 123 2.22 0.63 -10.34
C ILE A 123 1.05 0.58 -9.35
N PRO A 124 -0.19 0.87 -9.79
CA PRO A 124 -1.36 0.87 -8.91
C PRO A 124 -1.45 -0.40 -8.06
N GLY A 125 -1.58 -0.22 -6.75
CA GLY A 125 -1.67 -1.32 -5.80
C GLY A 125 -0.33 -1.93 -5.35
N VAL A 126 0.82 -1.37 -5.74
CA VAL A 126 2.14 -1.81 -5.27
C VAL A 126 2.83 -0.67 -4.55
N TYR A 127 3.06 -0.82 -3.24
CA TYR A 127 3.69 0.18 -2.39
C TYR A 127 4.98 -0.40 -1.81
N ILE A 128 6.13 0.07 -2.29
CA ILE A 128 7.43 -0.49 -1.90
C ILE A 128 8.38 0.59 -1.41
N VAL A 129 9.15 0.28 -0.37
CA VAL A 129 10.14 1.23 0.16
C VAL A 129 11.25 1.46 -0.85
N LEU A 130 11.78 2.68 -0.88
CA LEU A 130 12.82 3.06 -1.81
C LEU A 130 14.05 2.15 -1.68
N SER A 131 14.41 1.64 -0.50
CA SER A 131 15.51 0.67 -0.36
C SER A 131 15.26 -0.67 -1.06
N ALA A 132 14.01 -1.14 -1.16
CA ALA A 132 13.62 -2.37 -1.83
C ALA A 132 13.42 -2.19 -3.35
N PHE A 133 13.26 -0.96 -3.83
CA PHE A 133 13.04 -0.66 -5.23
C PHE A 133 14.26 -1.02 -6.12
N PRO A 134 14.09 -1.63 -7.31
CA PRO A 134 15.22 -2.00 -8.17
C PRO A 134 16.06 -0.78 -8.54
N LYS A 135 17.36 -0.82 -8.25
CA LYS A 135 18.26 0.34 -8.47
C LYS A 135 18.34 0.71 -9.94
N GLU A 136 18.27 -0.29 -10.82
CA GLU A 136 18.28 -0.15 -12.27
C GLU A 136 17.09 0.66 -12.82
N LEU A 137 16.00 0.78 -12.04
CA LEU A 137 14.82 1.58 -12.39
C LEU A 137 14.84 2.99 -11.77
N ARG A 138 15.83 3.33 -10.93
CA ARG A 138 16.00 4.65 -10.31
C ARG A 138 16.85 5.53 -11.23
N ASN A 139 16.27 6.06 -12.31
CA ASN A 139 16.95 7.02 -13.19
C ASN A 139 16.19 8.33 -13.27
#